data_AF-A0A1V6F393-F1
#
_entry.id   AF-A0A1V6F393-F1
#
_cell.length_a   1.000
_cell.length_b   1.000
_cell.length_c   1.000
_cell.angle_alpha   90.00
_cell.angle_beta   90.00
_cell.angle_gamma   90.00
#
_symmetry.space_group_name_H-M   'P 1'
#
loop_
_entity.id
_entity.type
_entity.pdbx_description
1 polymer ?
#
loop_
_entity_poly.entity_id
_entity_poly.type
_entity_poly.pdbx_seq_one_letter_code
_entity_poly.pdbx_strand_id
1 'polypeptide(L)'
;MNRRHFIGMAAGGVLTVKQAHTSGTDAPDAPASASFTSPFASCRVRRGKLDIRVDSPRVLMRGPMFPNLARFRDGSLILFAQAVEEGGPLAAIRSEDNGITWRGHPAGVDGLGLNTFQPSDGPAVSIHYDTRPVEGSPGLRTTRRWESDDGWHTLRGPLEDGTLELPPDQFKTEEKHWFHGNTLELPDGRLLAALQGTHQPWVFRTFLAESSDRGKTWRFLSHIASLDTLDDPEGATKKGWSLWGPCEPNIAHLGNGKLVCVARLVNDDSNPLLAAPKDAYHDLSHTLPGTGIHPGTLPADAYYEPGPPGAPLVISFSDDSGATWSQPRPMQQARGCFPRMAFDGKVLALTYGGLAYPRWGNCIAFSTDGGITWTEEINFAPLFTTGYTDIIALGPGKFLAVFDNTPPQPWTNHAAHWVGAVDIEVT
;
A
#
# COMPACT_ATOMS: atom_id res chain seq x y z
N MET A 1 -7.20 33.86 -2.39
CA MET A 1 -6.51 32.61 -2.00
C MET A 1 -6.84 31.55 -3.02
N ASN A 2 -5.90 31.27 -3.93
CA ASN A 2 -6.11 30.34 -5.03
C ASN A 2 -6.16 28.90 -4.51
N ARG A 3 -7.27 28.20 -4.77
CA ARG A 3 -7.39 26.74 -4.64
C ARG A 3 -6.32 26.10 -5.53
N ARG A 4 -5.29 25.51 -4.93
CA ARG A 4 -4.29 24.70 -5.63
C ARG A 4 -4.57 23.24 -5.32
N HIS A 5 -4.75 22.47 -6.38
CA HIS A 5 -5.10 21.05 -6.33
C HIS A 5 -3.90 20.27 -5.78
N PHE A 6 -4.07 19.69 -4.61
CA PHE A 6 -3.35 18.49 -4.24
C PHE A 6 -4.25 17.31 -4.52
N ILE A 7 -3.75 16.37 -5.33
CA ILE A 7 -4.54 15.32 -5.98
C ILE A 7 -5.08 14.39 -4.90
N GLY A 8 -6.35 14.65 -4.59
CA GLY A 8 -7.18 13.87 -3.71
C GLY A 8 -8.62 14.15 -4.13
N MET A 9 -9.29 13.09 -4.58
CA MET A 9 -10.72 12.98 -4.88
C MET A 9 -11.19 13.41 -6.29
N ALA A 10 -11.88 12.50 -6.98
CA ALA A 10 -13.35 12.47 -7.09
C ALA A 10 -13.76 11.65 -8.34
N ALA A 11 -14.57 10.61 -8.12
CA ALA A 11 -15.20 9.84 -9.19
C ALA A 11 -16.39 10.61 -9.81
N GLY A 12 -16.54 10.54 -11.14
CA GLY A 12 -17.83 10.79 -11.80
C GLY A 12 -17.75 11.36 -13.21
N GLY A 13 -18.15 10.56 -14.21
CA GLY A 13 -18.45 11.02 -15.56
C GLY A 13 -18.60 9.88 -16.56
N VAL A 14 -19.82 9.34 -16.72
CA VAL A 14 -20.13 8.33 -17.73
C VAL A 14 -20.12 8.98 -19.12
N LEU A 15 -19.18 8.58 -19.98
CA LEU A 15 -19.22 8.84 -21.42
C LEU A 15 -19.42 7.52 -22.16
N THR A 16 -20.61 7.34 -22.72
CA THR A 16 -20.93 6.29 -23.69
C THR A 16 -20.07 6.45 -24.94
N VAL A 17 -19.16 5.50 -25.19
CA VAL A 17 -18.43 5.39 -26.46
C VAL A 17 -19.06 4.28 -27.29
N LYS A 18 -19.48 4.63 -28.51
CA LYS A 18 -19.97 3.68 -29.53
C LYS A 18 -18.86 2.73 -29.94
N GLN A 19 -19.14 1.42 -29.88
CA GLN A 19 -18.33 0.37 -30.49
C GLN A 19 -18.27 0.58 -32.01
N ALA A 20 -17.07 0.75 -32.55
CA ALA A 20 -16.79 0.54 -33.96
C ALA A 20 -16.14 -0.84 -34.11
N HIS A 21 -16.77 -1.73 -34.86
CA HIS A 21 -16.21 -3.00 -35.28
C HIS A 21 -15.03 -2.77 -36.22
N THR A 22 -13.88 -3.36 -35.91
CA THR A 22 -12.81 -3.59 -36.89
C THR A 22 -12.57 -5.08 -37.05
N SER A 23 -12.63 -5.50 -38.30
CA SER A 23 -12.39 -6.86 -38.79
C SER A 23 -10.92 -7.26 -38.68
N GLY A 24 -10.70 -8.56 -38.53
CA GLY A 24 -9.43 -9.18 -38.16
C GLY A 24 -8.27 -9.00 -39.14
N THR A 25 -7.07 -9.07 -38.55
CA THR A 25 -5.82 -9.46 -39.20
C THR A 25 -5.04 -10.29 -38.17
N ASP A 26 -4.51 -11.43 -38.62
CA ASP A 26 -3.85 -12.43 -37.78
C ASP A 26 -2.62 -11.85 -37.05
N ALA A 27 -2.53 -12.11 -35.75
CA ALA A 27 -1.39 -11.71 -34.94
C ALA A 27 -0.20 -12.65 -35.21
N PRO A 28 1.01 -12.12 -35.48
CA PRO A 28 2.19 -12.95 -35.69
C PRO A 28 2.66 -13.58 -34.37
N ASP A 29 3.15 -14.82 -34.47
CA ASP A 29 3.66 -15.63 -33.36
C ASP A 29 4.61 -14.86 -32.42
N ALA A 30 4.31 -14.90 -31.13
CA ALA A 30 5.13 -14.28 -30.10
C ALA A 30 6.50 -14.97 -30.00
N PRO A 31 7.62 -14.24 -30.03
CA PRO A 31 8.94 -14.83 -29.89
C PRO A 31 9.12 -15.44 -28.50
N ALA A 32 9.78 -16.60 -28.44
CA ALA A 32 10.14 -17.28 -27.20
C ALA A 32 10.86 -16.32 -26.23
N SER A 33 10.36 -16.25 -24.99
CA SER A 33 10.85 -15.32 -23.97
C SER A 33 12.31 -15.59 -23.62
N ALA A 34 13.23 -14.74 -24.10
CA ALA A 34 14.57 -14.69 -23.56
C ALA A 34 14.49 -14.35 -22.05
N SER A 35 15.11 -15.17 -21.20
CA SER A 35 15.15 -14.96 -19.76
C SER A 35 15.85 -13.64 -19.45
N PHE A 36 15.11 -12.64 -19.00
CA PHE A 36 15.66 -11.36 -18.59
C PHE A 36 16.43 -11.51 -17.27
N THR A 37 17.68 -11.06 -17.24
CA THR A 37 18.44 -10.94 -15.98
C THR A 37 18.16 -9.56 -15.40
N SER A 38 17.54 -9.51 -14.21
CA SER A 38 17.27 -8.24 -13.52
C SER A 38 18.56 -7.44 -13.33
N PRO A 39 18.58 -6.11 -13.58
CA PRO A 39 19.74 -5.28 -13.26
C PRO A 39 19.99 -5.18 -11.75
N PHE A 40 19.00 -5.57 -10.94
CA PHE A 40 19.10 -5.65 -9.49
C PHE A 40 19.33 -7.10 -9.09
N ALA A 41 20.58 -7.41 -8.75
CA ALA A 41 20.97 -8.74 -8.29
C ALA A 41 20.40 -9.02 -6.90
N SER A 42 20.06 -10.28 -6.64
CA SER A 42 19.80 -10.78 -5.30
C SER A 42 20.94 -10.39 -4.36
N CYS A 43 20.62 -9.97 -3.14
CA CYS A 43 21.60 -9.64 -2.13
C CYS A 43 21.39 -10.49 -0.87
N ARG A 44 22.48 -10.69 -0.14
CA ARG A 44 22.45 -11.30 1.18
C ARG A 44 23.13 -10.36 2.16
N VAL A 45 22.43 -10.01 3.22
CA VAL A 45 22.83 -8.96 4.14
C VAL A 45 22.66 -9.45 5.57
N ARG A 46 23.66 -9.23 6.41
CA ARG A 46 23.57 -9.48 7.84
C ARG A 46 23.18 -8.20 8.57
N ARG A 47 22.13 -8.25 9.38
CA ARG A 47 21.68 -7.16 10.25
C ARG A 47 21.55 -7.67 11.68
N GLY A 48 22.56 -7.39 12.50
CA GLY A 48 22.68 -7.96 13.83
C GLY A 48 22.71 -9.49 13.80
N LYS A 49 21.65 -10.12 14.34
CA LYS A 49 21.50 -11.59 14.38
C LYS A 49 20.78 -12.17 13.16
N LEU A 50 20.18 -11.34 12.32
CA LEU A 50 19.42 -11.78 11.14
C LEU A 50 20.36 -11.93 9.95
N ASP A 51 20.21 -13.06 9.25
CA ASP A 51 20.75 -13.26 7.91
C ASP A 51 19.60 -13.17 6.91
N ILE A 52 19.67 -12.16 6.03
CA ILE A 52 18.56 -11.74 5.18
C ILE A 52 18.98 -11.96 3.73
N ARG A 53 18.23 -12.77 2.99
CA ARG A 53 18.32 -12.90 1.54
C ARG A 53 17.16 -12.13 0.91
N VAL A 54 17.49 -11.22 -0.01
CA VAL A 54 16.53 -10.51 -0.85
C VAL A 54 16.82 -10.92 -2.27
N ASP A 55 15.85 -11.52 -2.95
CA ASP A 55 16.05 -12.00 -4.32
C ASP A 55 16.03 -10.87 -5.35
N SER A 56 16.41 -11.20 -6.58
CA SER A 56 16.31 -10.26 -7.68
C SER A 56 14.85 -9.90 -7.93
N PRO A 57 14.48 -8.60 -7.97
CA PRO A 57 13.12 -8.19 -8.31
C PRO A 57 12.69 -8.70 -9.69
N ARG A 58 11.45 -9.17 -9.78
CA ARG A 58 10.81 -9.66 -11.02
C ARG A 58 9.59 -8.81 -11.38
N VAL A 59 9.36 -8.60 -12.68
CA VAL A 59 8.19 -7.87 -13.18
C VAL A 59 6.99 -8.82 -13.22
N LEU A 60 5.85 -8.38 -12.67
CA LEU A 60 4.60 -9.13 -12.65
C LEU A 60 3.55 -8.55 -13.62
N MET A 61 3.44 -7.22 -13.69
CA MET A 61 2.45 -6.53 -14.54
C MET A 61 3.07 -5.27 -15.15
N ARG A 62 2.56 -4.85 -16.32
CA ARG A 62 2.94 -3.59 -16.97
C ARG A 62 1.75 -2.67 -17.11
N GLY A 63 1.95 -1.38 -16.83
CA GLY A 63 0.94 -0.32 -16.88
C GLY A 63 0.39 0.08 -15.50
N PRO A 64 -0.09 -0.87 -14.67
CA PRO A 64 -0.61 -0.56 -13.34
C PRO A 64 0.43 -0.07 -12.33
N MET A 65 -0.07 0.56 -11.26
CA MET A 65 0.66 1.04 -10.08
C MET A 65 -0.14 0.73 -8.80
N PHE A 66 0.39 1.09 -7.62
CA PHE A 66 -0.28 0.88 -6.32
C PHE A 66 -0.65 -0.59 -6.04
N PRO A 67 0.34 -1.49 -5.97
CA PRO A 67 0.06 -2.91 -5.77
C PRO A 67 -0.44 -3.20 -4.35
N ASN A 68 -1.35 -4.17 -4.26
CA ASN A 68 -1.85 -4.71 -3.00
C ASN A 68 -2.00 -6.23 -3.11
N LEU A 69 -1.65 -6.95 -2.04
CA LEU A 69 -1.73 -8.40 -1.94
C LEU A 69 -2.83 -8.84 -0.98
N ALA A 70 -3.49 -9.93 -1.35
CA ALA A 70 -4.29 -10.71 -0.42
C ALA A 70 -3.94 -12.20 -0.55
N ARG A 71 -3.92 -12.90 0.58
CA ARG A 71 -3.68 -14.34 0.68
C ARG A 71 -4.93 -15.04 1.19
N PHE A 72 -5.25 -16.18 0.58
CA PHE A 72 -6.41 -17.01 0.93
C PHE A 72 -5.98 -18.28 1.67
N ARG A 73 -6.96 -18.96 2.29
CA ARG A 73 -6.74 -20.15 3.14
C ARG A 73 -6.19 -21.35 2.36
N ASP A 74 -6.46 -21.43 1.07
CA ASP A 74 -5.89 -22.45 0.16
C ASP A 74 -4.41 -22.17 -0.19
N GLY A 75 -3.85 -21.06 0.29
CA GLY A 75 -2.48 -20.62 0.01
C GLY A 75 -2.34 -19.79 -1.26
N SER A 76 -3.42 -19.63 -2.04
CA SER A 76 -3.44 -18.79 -3.23
C SER A 76 -3.32 -17.31 -2.88
N LEU A 77 -2.79 -16.54 -3.84
CA LEU A 77 -2.57 -15.11 -3.74
C LEU A 77 -3.31 -14.39 -4.85
N ILE A 78 -3.89 -13.23 -4.54
CA ILE A 78 -4.29 -12.25 -5.54
C ILE A 78 -3.48 -10.97 -5.33
N LEU A 79 -3.03 -10.41 -6.45
CA LEU A 79 -2.43 -9.09 -6.51
C LEU A 79 -3.38 -8.18 -7.28
N PHE A 80 -3.76 -7.08 -6.66
CA PHE A 80 -4.43 -5.96 -7.30
C PHE A 80 -3.45 -4.84 -7.60
N ALA A 81 -3.66 -4.12 -8.69
CA ALA A 81 -2.93 -2.90 -9.00
C ALA A 81 -3.83 -1.95 -9.81
N GLN A 82 -3.83 -0.67 -9.47
CA GLN A 82 -4.67 0.31 -10.16
C GLN A 82 -4.11 0.59 -11.56
N ALA A 83 -4.98 0.52 -12.58
CA ALA A 83 -4.54 0.70 -13.96
C ALA A 83 -3.84 2.04 -14.19
N VAL A 84 -2.97 2.01 -15.20
CA VAL A 84 -2.36 3.07 -16.00
C VAL A 84 -2.69 4.51 -15.56
N GLU A 85 -3.96 4.96 -15.63
CA GLU A 85 -4.39 6.29 -15.17
C GLU A 85 -4.83 6.26 -13.69
N GLU A 86 -4.40 7.23 -12.87
CA GLU A 86 -4.83 7.35 -11.48
C GLU A 86 -6.37 7.37 -11.39
N GLY A 87 -6.97 6.44 -10.64
CA GLY A 87 -8.43 6.24 -10.60
C GLY A 87 -9.00 5.28 -11.67
N GLY A 88 -8.16 4.69 -12.53
CA GLY A 88 -8.53 3.72 -13.55
C GLY A 88 -8.96 2.35 -12.99
N PRO A 89 -9.44 1.43 -13.85
CA PRO A 89 -9.93 0.12 -13.42
C PRO A 89 -8.85 -0.69 -12.72
N LEU A 90 -9.24 -1.50 -11.74
CA LEU A 90 -8.30 -2.37 -11.03
C LEU A 90 -7.91 -3.53 -11.96
N ALA A 91 -6.61 -3.73 -12.14
CA ALA A 91 -6.07 -4.93 -12.77
C ALA A 91 -5.75 -5.97 -11.68
N ALA A 92 -5.92 -7.25 -11.99
CA ALA A 92 -5.60 -8.32 -11.06
C ALA A 92 -4.88 -9.49 -11.72
N ILE A 93 -3.97 -10.10 -10.96
CA ILE A 93 -3.33 -11.37 -11.27
C ILE A 93 -3.39 -12.28 -10.06
N ARG A 94 -3.39 -13.58 -10.31
CA ARG A 94 -3.50 -14.62 -9.28
C ARG A 94 -2.32 -15.59 -9.35
N SER A 95 -1.87 -16.06 -8.20
CA SER A 95 -0.88 -17.13 -8.06
C SER A 95 -1.43 -18.26 -7.19
N GLU A 96 -1.15 -19.50 -7.59
CA GLU A 96 -1.53 -20.74 -6.88
C GLU A 96 -0.29 -21.43 -6.26
N ASP A 97 0.88 -20.81 -6.36
CA ASP A 97 2.18 -21.42 -6.05
C ASP A 97 3.06 -20.46 -5.24
N ASN A 98 2.45 -19.72 -4.30
CA ASN A 98 3.12 -18.76 -3.41
C ASN A 98 3.88 -17.64 -4.16
N GLY A 99 3.37 -17.20 -5.30
CA GLY A 99 3.90 -16.07 -6.06
C GLY A 99 4.99 -16.43 -7.06
N ILE A 100 5.20 -17.71 -7.36
CA ILE A 100 6.17 -18.17 -8.37
C ILE A 100 5.64 -17.89 -9.78
N THR A 101 4.41 -18.32 -10.07
CA THR A 101 3.73 -18.05 -11.34
C THR A 101 2.44 -17.26 -11.13
N TRP A 102 2.10 -16.45 -12.14
CA TRP A 102 0.97 -15.54 -12.09
C TRP A 102 0.15 -15.63 -13.38
N ARG A 103 -1.17 -15.52 -13.24
CA ARG A 103 -2.13 -15.53 -14.36
C ARG A 103 -3.09 -14.37 -14.24
N GLY A 104 -3.55 -13.85 -15.38
CA GLY A 104 -4.59 -12.80 -15.41
C GLY A 104 -5.84 -13.25 -14.66
N HIS A 105 -6.40 -12.35 -13.85
CA HIS A 105 -7.60 -12.60 -13.06
C HIS A 105 -8.56 -11.41 -13.20
N PRO A 106 -9.88 -11.63 -13.29
CA PRO A 106 -10.82 -10.52 -13.18
C PRO A 106 -10.70 -9.90 -11.77
N ALA A 107 -10.47 -8.59 -11.68
CA ALA A 107 -10.39 -7.94 -10.37
C ALA A 107 -11.72 -8.07 -9.61
N GLY A 108 -12.83 -7.88 -10.32
CA GLY A 108 -14.19 -8.13 -9.85
C GLY A 108 -14.67 -7.22 -8.70
N VAL A 109 -13.80 -6.34 -8.21
CA VAL A 109 -14.05 -5.25 -7.27
C VAL A 109 -13.65 -3.92 -7.89
N ASP A 110 -14.21 -2.83 -7.38
CA ASP A 110 -13.78 -1.47 -7.69
C ASP A 110 -12.97 -0.86 -6.53
N GLY A 111 -12.31 0.28 -6.79
CA GLY A 111 -11.40 0.90 -5.82
C GLY A 111 -10.00 0.28 -5.83
N LEU A 112 -9.34 0.22 -4.66
CA LEU A 112 -7.93 -0.18 -4.52
C LEU A 112 -7.72 -1.64 -4.08
N GLY A 113 -8.77 -2.37 -3.70
CA GLY A 113 -8.65 -3.74 -3.20
C GLY A 113 -7.95 -3.90 -1.83
N LEU A 114 -7.52 -2.80 -1.18
CA LEU A 114 -6.69 -2.79 0.04
C LEU A 114 -7.18 -3.65 1.22
N ASN A 115 -8.50 -3.78 1.35
CA ASN A 115 -9.15 -4.52 2.43
C ASN A 115 -9.76 -5.82 1.91
N THR A 116 -9.04 -6.51 1.02
CA THR A 116 -9.32 -7.89 0.61
C THR A 116 -8.57 -8.85 1.50
N PHE A 117 -9.28 -9.74 2.18
CA PHE A 117 -8.69 -10.73 3.09
C PHE A 117 -9.64 -11.92 3.23
N GLN A 118 -9.14 -13.02 3.81
CA GLN A 118 -9.98 -14.14 4.20
C GLN A 118 -9.88 -14.39 5.72
N PRO A 119 -10.97 -14.22 6.47
CA PRO A 119 -11.01 -14.60 7.88
C PRO A 119 -10.81 -16.11 8.06
N SER A 120 -10.51 -16.52 9.28
CA SER A 120 -10.29 -17.90 9.70
C SER A 120 -11.52 -18.77 9.45
N ASP A 121 -12.71 -18.18 9.58
CA ASP A 121 -14.00 -18.79 9.28
C ASP A 121 -14.86 -17.91 8.35
N GLY A 122 -15.59 -18.54 7.43
CA GLY A 122 -16.48 -17.87 6.48
C GLY A 122 -15.83 -17.49 5.13
N PRO A 123 -16.54 -16.70 4.29
CA PRO A 123 -16.06 -16.26 2.98
C PRO A 123 -14.85 -15.33 3.08
N ALA A 124 -14.06 -15.27 2.02
CA ALA A 124 -13.19 -14.12 1.79
C ALA A 124 -14.01 -12.86 1.55
N VAL A 125 -13.52 -11.71 2.01
CA VAL A 125 -14.23 -10.43 1.97
C VAL A 125 -13.32 -9.35 1.40
N SER A 126 -13.89 -8.44 0.59
CA SER A 126 -13.25 -7.17 0.26
C SER A 126 -14.17 -6.02 0.65
N ILE A 127 -13.63 -5.01 1.33
CA ILE A 127 -14.36 -3.82 1.76
C ILE A 127 -13.94 -2.64 0.88
N HIS A 128 -14.93 -1.91 0.38
CA HIS A 128 -14.67 -0.76 -0.48
C HIS A 128 -13.90 0.34 0.28
N TYR A 129 -13.00 0.98 -0.45
CA TYR A 129 -12.10 2.00 0.06
C TYR A 129 -12.83 3.24 0.63
N ASP A 130 -13.75 3.82 -0.13
CA ASP A 130 -14.53 4.98 0.31
C ASP A 130 -15.78 4.57 1.08
N THR A 131 -16.11 5.35 2.11
CA THR A 131 -17.43 5.38 2.74
C THR A 131 -18.26 6.57 2.28
N ARG A 132 -19.58 6.51 2.48
CA ARG A 132 -20.51 7.61 2.15
C ARG A 132 -21.36 7.97 3.36
N PRO A 133 -21.38 9.23 3.82
CA PRO A 133 -22.31 9.67 4.87
C PRO A 133 -23.77 9.37 4.53
N VAL A 134 -24.56 9.01 5.54
CA VAL A 134 -26.00 8.80 5.41
C VAL A 134 -26.75 10.05 5.84
N GLU A 135 -27.51 10.64 4.90
CA GLU A 135 -28.35 11.81 5.19
C GLU A 135 -29.33 11.52 6.32
N GLY A 136 -29.46 12.46 7.27
CA GLY A 136 -30.35 12.33 8.42
C GLY A 136 -29.87 11.36 9.51
N SER A 137 -28.72 10.69 9.35
CA SER A 137 -28.14 9.77 10.35
C SER A 137 -26.72 10.19 10.74
N PRO A 138 -26.57 11.19 11.63
CA PRO A 138 -25.26 11.65 12.09
C PRO A 138 -24.38 10.49 12.56
N GLY A 139 -23.16 10.40 12.04
CA GLY A 139 -22.19 9.36 12.41
C GLY A 139 -22.26 8.08 11.57
N LEU A 140 -23.38 7.82 10.90
CA LEU A 140 -23.54 6.63 10.06
C LEU A 140 -23.02 6.88 8.64
N ARG A 141 -22.27 5.91 8.13
CA ARG A 141 -21.80 5.85 6.76
C ARG A 141 -22.10 4.49 6.15
N THR A 142 -22.37 4.45 4.85
CA THR A 142 -22.43 3.22 4.07
C THR A 142 -21.08 2.91 3.44
N THR A 143 -20.81 1.63 3.27
CA THR A 143 -19.73 1.10 2.43
C THR A 143 -20.27 -0.09 1.63
N ARG A 144 -19.54 -0.47 0.58
CA ARG A 144 -19.86 -1.66 -0.22
C ARG A 144 -18.85 -2.75 0.09
N ARG A 145 -19.23 -4.00 -0.12
CA ARG A 145 -18.35 -5.14 0.10
C ARG A 145 -18.58 -6.24 -0.92
N TRP A 146 -17.61 -7.13 -1.07
CA TRP A 146 -17.68 -8.33 -1.89
C TRP A 146 -17.35 -9.55 -1.06
N GLU A 147 -17.93 -10.67 -1.42
CA GLU A 147 -17.64 -11.96 -0.80
C GLU A 147 -17.26 -13.02 -1.83
N SER A 148 -16.43 -13.98 -1.42
CA SER A 148 -16.15 -15.21 -2.16
C SER A 148 -16.07 -16.41 -1.22
N ASP A 149 -16.70 -17.52 -1.60
CA ASP A 149 -16.59 -18.80 -0.87
C ASP A 149 -15.52 -19.74 -1.48
N ASP A 150 -14.93 -19.35 -2.61
CA ASP A 150 -14.10 -20.20 -3.46
C ASP A 150 -12.71 -19.60 -3.70
N GLY A 151 -12.12 -19.01 -2.65
CA GLY A 151 -10.75 -18.49 -2.73
C GLY A 151 -10.60 -17.33 -3.71
N TRP A 152 -11.65 -16.52 -3.91
CA TRP A 152 -11.70 -15.38 -4.83
C TRP A 152 -11.85 -15.72 -6.32
N HIS A 153 -12.20 -16.96 -6.67
CA HIS A 153 -12.48 -17.32 -8.06
C HIS A 153 -13.79 -16.70 -8.57
N THR A 154 -14.83 -16.67 -7.73
CA THR A 154 -16.10 -15.99 -8.02
C THR A 154 -16.45 -15.00 -6.91
N LEU A 155 -17.19 -13.95 -7.26
CA LEU A 155 -17.55 -12.88 -6.34
C LEU A 155 -19.06 -12.67 -6.27
N ARG A 156 -19.55 -12.47 -5.05
CA ARG A 156 -20.85 -11.86 -4.77
C ARG A 156 -20.64 -10.40 -4.42
N GLY A 157 -21.23 -9.50 -5.22
CA GLY A 157 -21.24 -8.08 -4.93
C GLY A 157 -21.32 -7.21 -6.19
N PRO A 158 -21.25 -5.87 -6.05
CA PRO A 158 -21.14 -5.17 -4.76
C PRO A 158 -22.37 -5.39 -3.89
N LEU A 159 -22.15 -5.78 -2.64
CA LEU A 159 -23.18 -5.83 -1.59
C LEU A 159 -23.24 -4.44 -0.95
N GLU A 160 -24.40 -3.79 -1.01
CA GLU A 160 -24.63 -2.43 -0.49
C GLU A 160 -25.20 -2.42 0.92
N ASP A 161 -24.81 -3.39 1.74
CA ASP A 161 -25.30 -3.61 3.11
C ASP A 161 -24.22 -3.33 4.18
N GLY A 162 -23.09 -2.75 3.78
CA GLY A 162 -21.98 -2.42 4.66
C GLY A 162 -22.16 -1.08 5.37
N THR A 163 -21.81 -0.98 6.65
CA THR A 163 -21.90 0.28 7.40
C THR A 163 -20.68 0.56 8.27
N LEU A 164 -20.44 1.84 8.54
CA LEU A 164 -19.47 2.35 9.51
C LEU A 164 -20.13 3.39 10.41
N GLU A 165 -20.14 3.13 11.71
CA GLU A 165 -20.66 4.03 12.74
C GLU A 165 -19.50 4.75 13.44
N LEU A 166 -19.46 6.09 13.32
CA LEU A 166 -18.48 6.96 13.97
C LEU A 166 -19.18 7.95 14.92
N PRO A 167 -18.60 8.26 16.11
CA PRO A 167 -19.16 9.24 17.04
C PRO A 167 -19.27 10.64 16.40
N PRO A 168 -20.48 11.23 16.29
CA PRO A 168 -20.69 12.54 15.63
C PRO A 168 -20.00 13.71 16.33
N ASP A 169 -19.71 13.58 17.62
CA ASP A 169 -18.97 14.56 18.42
C ASP A 169 -17.46 14.54 18.15
N GLN A 170 -16.95 13.44 17.59
CA GLN A 170 -15.52 13.26 17.29
C GLN A 170 -15.20 13.34 15.79
N PHE A 171 -16.21 13.13 14.93
CA PHE A 171 -16.08 13.04 13.48
C PHE A 171 -17.12 13.92 12.79
N LYS A 172 -16.67 14.71 11.82
CA LYS A 172 -17.55 15.53 10.98
C LYS A 172 -18.51 14.64 10.20
N THR A 173 -19.80 14.96 10.26
CA THR A 173 -20.88 14.08 9.78
C THR A 173 -20.95 14.02 8.27
N GLU A 174 -20.53 15.09 7.59
CA GLU A 174 -20.52 15.26 6.15
C GLU A 174 -19.27 14.68 5.45
N GLU A 175 -18.23 14.31 6.21
CA GLU A 175 -16.98 13.81 5.66
C GLU A 175 -16.98 12.28 5.48
N LYS A 176 -16.52 11.86 4.30
CA LYS A 176 -16.15 10.46 4.06
C LYS A 176 -14.88 10.10 4.81
N HIS A 177 -14.78 8.82 5.12
CA HIS A 177 -13.62 8.19 5.77
C HIS A 177 -13.19 6.98 4.95
N TRP A 178 -11.95 6.57 5.09
CA TRP A 178 -11.34 5.61 4.18
C TRP A 178 -10.83 4.37 4.89
N PHE A 179 -11.22 3.22 4.34
CA PHE A 179 -10.57 1.93 4.57
C PHE A 179 -9.25 1.91 3.80
N HIS A 180 -8.33 2.81 4.17
CA HIS A 180 -7.00 2.94 3.55
C HIS A 180 -5.97 2.04 4.23
N GLY A 181 -6.16 1.72 5.50
CA GLY A 181 -5.29 0.75 6.16
C GLY A 181 -5.62 -0.68 5.77
N ASN A 182 -5.19 -1.62 6.60
CA ASN A 182 -5.53 -3.02 6.48
C ASN A 182 -6.59 -3.45 7.50
N THR A 183 -7.18 -4.61 7.23
CA THR A 183 -8.04 -5.34 8.14
C THR A 183 -7.29 -6.58 8.64
N LEU A 184 -7.40 -6.88 9.93
CA LEU A 184 -6.93 -8.13 10.53
C LEU A 184 -8.01 -8.77 11.39
N GLU A 185 -7.90 -10.07 11.61
CA GLU A 185 -8.76 -10.83 12.51
C GLU A 185 -8.05 -11.10 13.84
N LEU A 186 -8.77 -10.90 14.94
CA LEU A 186 -8.33 -11.26 16.28
C LEU A 186 -8.65 -12.74 16.59
N PRO A 187 -7.99 -13.36 17.57
CA PRO A 187 -8.25 -14.76 17.94
C PRO A 187 -9.69 -15.06 18.37
N ASP A 188 -10.45 -14.04 18.78
CA ASP A 188 -11.87 -14.17 19.14
C ASP A 188 -12.83 -14.02 17.94
N GLY A 189 -12.30 -13.90 16.71
CA GLY A 189 -13.06 -13.75 15.47
C GLY A 189 -13.53 -12.33 15.16
N ARG A 190 -13.28 -11.36 16.06
CA ARG A 190 -13.52 -9.95 15.73
C ARG A 190 -12.53 -9.49 14.67
N LEU A 191 -12.98 -8.58 13.81
CA LEU A 191 -12.13 -7.91 12.84
C LEU A 191 -11.79 -6.51 13.32
N LEU A 192 -10.54 -6.10 13.09
CA LEU A 192 -10.08 -4.73 13.28
C LEU A 192 -9.66 -4.15 11.94
N ALA A 193 -10.13 -2.95 11.62
CA ALA A 193 -9.69 -2.19 10.47
C ALA A 193 -9.03 -0.89 10.92
N ALA A 194 -7.84 -0.62 10.39
CA ALA A 194 -7.21 0.69 10.52
C ALA A 194 -7.72 1.60 9.40
N LEU A 195 -8.27 2.76 9.79
CA LEU A 195 -8.85 3.74 8.87
C LEU A 195 -8.12 5.07 8.97
N GLN A 196 -8.30 5.89 7.94
CA GLN A 196 -7.91 7.29 7.96
C GLN A 196 -9.11 8.21 7.71
N GLY A 197 -8.98 9.43 8.19
CA GLY A 197 -9.94 10.50 7.96
C GLY A 197 -9.31 11.85 8.30
N THR A 198 -10.09 12.92 8.16
CA THR A 198 -9.64 14.27 8.47
C THR A 198 -10.20 14.75 9.81
N HIS A 199 -9.43 15.57 10.53
CA HIS A 199 -9.89 16.30 11.71
C HIS A 199 -10.18 17.78 11.35
N GLN A 200 -9.33 18.36 10.51
CA GLN A 200 -9.55 19.65 9.82
C GLN A 200 -9.42 19.40 8.32
N PRO A 201 -9.91 20.31 7.44
CA PRO A 201 -9.71 20.15 6.00
C PRO A 201 -8.23 19.90 5.71
N TRP A 202 -7.94 18.73 5.13
CA TRP A 202 -6.60 18.28 4.76
C TRP A 202 -5.65 17.93 5.91
N VAL A 203 -6.08 17.96 7.18
CA VAL A 203 -5.29 17.46 8.32
C VAL A 203 -5.78 16.07 8.70
N PHE A 204 -5.00 15.07 8.33
CA PHE A 204 -5.27 13.65 8.51
C PHE A 204 -5.05 13.17 9.94
N ARG A 205 -5.79 12.13 10.28
CA ARG A 205 -5.64 11.29 11.47
C ARG A 205 -5.94 9.84 11.12
N THR A 206 -5.47 8.94 11.97
CA THR A 206 -5.73 7.50 11.87
C THR A 206 -6.51 7.03 13.09
N PHE A 207 -7.41 6.08 12.88
CA PHE A 207 -8.28 5.52 13.92
C PHE A 207 -8.59 4.06 13.62
N LEU A 208 -9.12 3.36 14.61
CA LEU A 208 -9.45 1.94 14.55
C LEU A 208 -10.97 1.76 14.59
N ALA A 209 -11.47 0.84 13.77
CA ALA A 209 -12.84 0.35 13.86
C ALA A 209 -12.86 -1.17 14.03
N GLU A 210 -13.87 -1.69 14.72
CA GLU A 210 -14.08 -3.11 14.92
C GLU A 210 -15.37 -3.61 14.26
N SER A 211 -15.38 -4.89 13.90
CA SER A 211 -16.56 -5.61 13.41
C SER A 211 -16.65 -6.98 14.08
N SER A 212 -17.86 -7.37 14.48
CA SER A 212 -18.19 -8.69 15.06
C SER A 212 -19.08 -9.54 14.15
N ASP A 213 -19.35 -9.05 12.93
CA ASP A 213 -20.26 -9.67 11.96
C ASP A 213 -19.60 -9.87 10.59
N ARG A 214 -18.31 -10.24 10.62
CA ARG A 214 -17.48 -10.55 9.44
C ARG A 214 -17.35 -9.37 8.46
N GLY A 215 -17.27 -8.15 9.01
CA GLY A 215 -16.96 -6.95 8.25
C GLY A 215 -18.16 -6.33 7.53
N LYS A 216 -19.38 -6.76 7.90
CA LYS A 216 -20.61 -6.14 7.41
C LYS A 216 -20.85 -4.79 8.09
N THR A 217 -20.79 -4.74 9.42
CA THR A 217 -20.92 -3.49 10.17
C THR A 217 -19.66 -3.21 10.97
N TRP A 218 -19.28 -1.94 11.01
CA TRP A 218 -18.09 -1.44 11.67
C TRP A 218 -18.46 -0.36 12.68
N ARG A 219 -17.84 -0.40 13.86
CA ARG A 219 -17.99 0.62 14.90
C ARG A 219 -16.63 1.20 15.24
N PHE A 220 -16.57 2.51 15.45
CA PHE A 220 -15.37 3.15 16.00
C PHE A 220 -14.95 2.48 17.32
N LEU A 221 -13.64 2.22 17.44
CA LEU A 221 -13.03 1.66 18.65
C LEU A 221 -12.14 2.70 19.34
N SER A 222 -11.18 3.28 18.62
CA SER A 222 -10.22 4.23 19.21
C SER A 222 -9.60 5.16 18.18
N HIS A 223 -9.00 6.26 18.63
CA HIS A 223 -8.02 7.01 17.82
C HIS A 223 -6.65 6.33 17.92
N ILE A 224 -5.86 6.39 16.84
CA ILE A 224 -4.51 5.83 16.79
C ILE A 224 -3.46 6.96 16.83
N ALA A 225 -3.50 7.86 15.85
CA ALA A 225 -2.51 8.94 15.73
C ALA A 225 -3.08 10.19 15.04
N SER A 226 -2.67 11.36 15.53
CA SER A 226 -2.85 12.68 14.90
C SER A 226 -1.59 13.52 15.09
N LEU A 227 -1.52 14.71 14.47
CA LEU A 227 -0.43 15.66 14.75
C LEU A 227 -0.42 16.12 16.20
N ASP A 228 -1.60 16.27 16.80
CA ASP A 228 -1.75 16.76 18.18
C ASP A 228 -1.25 15.76 19.22
N THR A 229 -1.16 14.47 18.86
CA THR A 229 -0.65 13.41 19.73
C THR A 229 0.77 12.97 19.38
N LEU A 230 1.43 13.61 18.41
CA LEU A 230 2.78 13.23 17.98
C LEU A 230 3.83 13.61 19.04
N ASP A 231 4.53 12.60 19.57
CA ASP A 231 5.65 12.75 20.50
C ASP A 231 6.97 12.84 19.71
N ASP A 232 7.38 14.06 19.38
CA ASP A 232 8.62 14.39 18.65
C ASP A 232 9.53 15.37 19.42
N PRO A 233 10.11 14.95 20.57
CA PRO A 233 10.94 15.82 21.40
C PRO A 233 12.25 16.22 20.71
N GLU A 234 12.78 15.35 19.84
CA GLU A 234 14.02 15.58 19.09
C GLU A 234 13.82 16.45 17.84
N GLY A 235 12.57 16.77 17.49
CA GLY A 235 12.26 17.55 16.30
C GLY A 235 12.61 16.82 15.00
N ALA A 236 12.56 15.48 15.01
CA ALA A 236 12.81 14.64 13.86
C ALA A 236 11.89 14.95 12.68
N THR A 237 10.72 15.55 12.92
CA THR A 237 9.71 15.98 11.93
C THR A 237 9.79 17.46 11.56
N LYS A 238 10.68 18.24 12.19
CA LYS A 238 10.84 19.70 11.96
C LYS A 238 11.89 20.05 10.90
N LYS A 239 12.20 19.12 9.98
CA LYS A 239 13.28 19.29 8.98
C LYS A 239 12.78 19.80 7.62
N GLY A 240 11.96 20.86 7.64
CA GLY A 240 11.52 21.56 6.43
C GLY A 240 10.34 20.92 5.68
N TRP A 241 9.66 19.94 6.29
CA TRP A 241 8.41 19.39 5.74
C TRP A 241 7.20 20.19 6.22
N SER A 242 6.20 20.33 5.35
CA SER A 242 4.88 20.83 5.71
C SER A 242 3.97 19.64 5.95
N LEU A 243 3.65 19.38 7.22
CA LEU A 243 3.00 18.14 7.61
C LEU A 243 1.48 18.28 7.70
N TRP A 244 0.77 17.31 7.13
CA TRP A 244 -0.69 17.24 7.09
C TRP A 244 -1.25 16.06 7.90
N GLY A 245 -0.42 15.45 8.75
CA GLY A 245 -0.84 14.44 9.73
C GLY A 245 -0.74 12.99 9.27
N PRO A 246 -0.95 12.04 10.21
CA PRO A 246 -0.80 10.62 9.94
C PRO A 246 -1.89 10.09 8.99
N CYS A 247 -1.50 9.29 8.01
CA CYS A 247 -2.37 8.62 7.04
C CYS A 247 -1.80 7.24 6.68
N GLU A 248 -2.50 6.49 5.83
CA GLU A 248 -2.08 5.19 5.29
C GLU A 248 -1.63 4.22 6.41
N PRO A 249 -2.42 4.03 7.49
CA PRO A 249 -2.01 3.22 8.62
C PRO A 249 -1.96 1.74 8.25
N ASN A 250 -1.00 1.00 8.79
CA ASN A 250 -0.99 -0.45 8.75
C ASN A 250 -0.81 -1.00 10.16
N ILE A 251 -1.61 -1.99 10.52
CA ILE A 251 -1.57 -2.67 11.83
C ILE A 251 -1.13 -4.12 11.69
N ALA A 252 -0.36 -4.60 12.66
CA ALA A 252 -0.03 -6.02 12.82
C ALA A 252 -0.40 -6.50 14.23
N HIS A 253 -0.97 -7.71 14.31
CA HIS A 253 -1.25 -8.37 15.58
C HIS A 253 -0.09 -9.26 15.99
N LEU A 254 0.49 -8.98 17.15
CA LEU A 254 1.69 -9.63 17.67
C LEU A 254 1.37 -10.75 18.67
N GLY A 255 0.08 -11.05 18.87
CA GLY A 255 -0.42 -12.01 19.85
C GLY A 255 -0.75 -11.36 21.21
N ASN A 256 -1.57 -12.04 22.01
CA ASN A 256 -1.98 -11.61 23.35
C ASN A 256 -2.57 -10.19 23.40
N GLY A 257 -3.29 -9.79 22.36
CA GLY A 257 -3.90 -8.45 22.26
C GLY A 257 -2.91 -7.33 21.97
N LYS A 258 -1.63 -7.63 21.73
CA LYS A 258 -0.63 -6.62 21.36
C LYS A 258 -0.76 -6.28 19.88
N LEU A 259 -0.85 -4.99 19.59
CA LEU A 259 -0.86 -4.45 18.24
C LEU A 259 0.28 -3.44 18.07
N VAL A 260 0.81 -3.38 16.86
CA VAL A 260 1.66 -2.28 16.39
C VAL A 260 0.99 -1.63 15.19
N CYS A 261 1.00 -0.30 15.14
CA CYS A 261 0.56 0.49 14.00
C CYS A 261 1.73 1.31 13.47
N VAL A 262 1.94 1.29 12.16
CA VAL A 262 2.85 2.21 11.46
C VAL A 262 2.03 3.02 10.45
N ALA A 263 2.23 4.33 10.40
CA ALA A 263 1.50 5.23 9.51
C ALA A 263 2.45 6.19 8.78
N ARG A 264 2.08 6.59 7.56
CA ARG A 264 2.74 7.67 6.84
C ARG A 264 2.45 9.00 7.54
N LEU A 265 3.42 9.88 7.59
CA LEU A 265 3.19 11.28 7.93
C LEU A 265 3.12 12.09 6.63
N VAL A 266 1.95 12.62 6.27
CA VAL A 266 1.79 13.35 5.01
C VAL A 266 2.70 14.57 5.01
N ASN A 267 3.57 14.66 4.00
CA ASN A 267 4.26 15.89 3.63
C ASN A 267 3.50 16.54 2.45
N ASP A 268 3.54 17.87 2.38
CA ASP A 268 3.05 18.64 1.24
C ASP A 268 3.90 18.35 0.00
N ASP A 269 3.43 17.47 -0.89
CA ASP A 269 4.15 17.19 -2.13
C ASP A 269 4.04 18.35 -3.15
N SER A 270 3.37 19.47 -2.84
CA SER A 270 3.29 20.65 -3.74
C SER A 270 4.57 21.45 -3.76
N ASN A 271 5.34 21.33 -2.68
CA ASN A 271 6.65 21.92 -2.52
C ASN A 271 7.60 20.86 -1.95
N PRO A 272 7.83 19.75 -2.69
CA PRO A 272 8.69 18.70 -2.19
C PRO A 272 10.14 19.19 -2.13
N LEU A 273 10.93 18.56 -1.26
CA LEU A 273 12.38 18.76 -1.21
C LEU A 273 13.03 18.04 -2.41
N LEU A 274 12.87 18.61 -3.60
CA LEU A 274 13.31 18.00 -4.86
C LEU A 274 14.83 17.95 -4.98
N ALA A 275 15.32 16.80 -5.43
CA ALA A 275 16.63 16.64 -6.04
C ALA A 275 16.84 17.58 -7.24
N ALA A 276 18.10 17.97 -7.48
CA ALA A 276 18.50 18.49 -8.78
C ALA A 276 18.67 17.33 -9.78
N PRO A 277 18.21 17.50 -11.04
CA PRO A 277 18.54 16.56 -12.10
C PRO A 277 20.05 16.58 -12.38
N LYS A 278 20.65 15.44 -12.74
CA LYS A 278 22.01 15.42 -13.30
C LYS A 278 21.94 15.75 -14.79
N ASP A 279 23.03 16.26 -15.37
CA ASP A 279 23.15 16.56 -16.82
C ASP A 279 22.87 15.33 -17.73
N ALA A 280 22.77 14.14 -17.14
CA ALA A 280 22.39 12.88 -17.79
C ALA A 280 20.87 12.62 -17.87
N TYR A 281 20.02 13.49 -17.28
CA TYR A 281 18.56 13.35 -17.37
C TYR A 281 18.07 13.77 -18.77
N HIS A 282 18.02 12.80 -19.67
CA HIS A 282 17.22 12.89 -20.89
C HIS A 282 15.82 12.38 -20.57
N ASP A 283 14.78 13.12 -20.96
CA ASP A 283 13.39 12.69 -20.80
C ASP A 283 13.20 11.23 -21.23
N LEU A 284 13.02 10.35 -20.23
CA LEU A 284 12.94 8.90 -20.46
C LEU A 284 11.55 8.47 -20.94
N SER A 285 10.59 9.39 -21.05
CA SER A 285 9.22 9.08 -21.51
C SER A 285 9.22 8.44 -22.91
N HIS A 286 10.23 8.69 -23.74
CA HIS A 286 10.31 8.17 -25.11
C HIS A 286 11.37 7.08 -25.32
N THR A 287 12.14 6.72 -24.30
CA THR A 287 13.24 5.75 -24.43
C THR A 287 12.89 4.34 -23.97
N LEU A 288 11.70 4.13 -23.40
CA LEU A 288 11.21 2.81 -22.99
C LEU A 288 10.09 2.33 -23.95
N PRO A 289 10.39 1.49 -24.96
CA PRO A 289 9.34 0.88 -25.76
C PRO A 289 8.57 -0.13 -24.91
N GLY A 290 7.24 0.01 -24.87
CA GLY A 290 6.32 -0.78 -24.04
C GLY A 290 6.23 -2.29 -24.35
N THR A 291 7.08 -2.81 -25.24
CA THR A 291 7.12 -4.23 -25.64
C THR A 291 8.35 -4.99 -25.12
N GLY A 292 9.22 -4.35 -24.34
CA GLY A 292 10.37 -5.01 -23.69
C GLY A 292 10.66 -4.40 -22.32
N ILE A 293 11.27 -5.19 -21.42
CA ILE A 293 12.10 -4.54 -20.39
C ILE A 293 13.24 -3.96 -21.20
N HIS A 294 13.39 -2.63 -21.28
CA HIS A 294 14.62 -2.08 -21.83
C HIS A 294 15.77 -2.72 -21.05
N PRO A 295 16.83 -3.27 -21.68
CA PRO A 295 18.04 -3.56 -20.94
C PRO A 295 18.45 -2.26 -20.24
N GLY A 296 18.31 -2.21 -18.91
CA GLY A 296 18.56 -1.04 -18.09
C GLY A 296 17.32 -0.26 -17.61
N THR A 297 16.47 -0.85 -16.75
CA THR A 297 15.89 -0.04 -15.67
C THR A 297 17.07 0.42 -14.82
N LEU A 298 17.60 1.59 -15.16
CA LEU A 298 18.81 2.11 -14.55
C LEU A 298 18.46 2.69 -13.17
N PRO A 299 19.33 2.52 -12.16
CA PRO A 299 19.15 3.10 -10.84
C PRO A 299 18.84 4.60 -10.93
N ALA A 300 17.95 5.12 -10.07
CA ALA A 300 17.58 6.53 -10.17
C ALA A 300 18.77 7.48 -9.91
N ASP A 301 19.73 7.05 -9.09
CA ASP A 301 20.97 7.77 -8.79
C ASP A 301 21.90 7.87 -10.01
N ALA A 302 21.65 7.14 -11.09
CA ALA A 302 22.30 7.35 -12.38
C ALA A 302 21.86 8.67 -13.04
N TYR A 303 20.66 9.16 -12.73
CA TYR A 303 20.04 10.33 -13.40
C TYR A 303 19.75 11.49 -12.47
N TYR A 304 19.57 11.23 -11.19
CA TYR A 304 19.30 12.24 -10.17
C TYR A 304 20.31 12.10 -9.03
N GLU A 305 20.54 13.19 -8.32
CA GLU A 305 21.14 13.13 -6.99
C GLU A 305 20.00 12.96 -5.99
N PRO A 306 19.89 11.85 -5.23
CA PRO A 306 18.77 11.68 -4.28
C PRO A 306 18.62 12.91 -3.39
N GLY A 307 17.40 13.46 -3.34
CA GLY A 307 17.08 14.60 -2.49
C GLY A 307 17.14 14.27 -1.00
N PRO A 308 16.86 15.24 -0.12
CA PRO A 308 16.75 14.98 1.32
C PRO A 308 15.77 13.83 1.61
N PRO A 309 16.03 13.04 2.67
CA PRO A 309 15.14 11.95 3.05
C PRO A 309 13.70 12.42 3.26
N GLY A 310 12.75 11.53 3.01
CA GLY A 310 11.34 11.73 3.28
C GLY A 310 11.06 11.94 4.78
N ALA A 311 9.84 12.40 5.06
CA ALA A 311 9.33 12.46 6.42
C ALA A 311 9.41 11.06 7.07
N PRO A 312 9.74 10.98 8.37
CA PRO A 312 9.73 9.70 9.07
C PRO A 312 8.31 9.12 9.09
N LEU A 313 8.23 7.80 9.00
CA LEU A 313 7.01 7.10 9.37
C LEU A 313 6.78 7.27 10.88
N VAL A 314 5.54 7.13 11.33
CA VAL A 314 5.19 7.17 12.75
C VAL A 314 4.72 5.81 13.23
N ILE A 315 5.09 5.44 14.45
CA ILE A 315 4.76 4.15 15.06
C ILE A 315 4.03 4.35 16.38
N SER A 316 3.05 3.48 16.65
CA SER A 316 2.33 3.40 17.92
C SER A 316 2.00 1.96 18.28
N PHE A 317 1.80 1.68 19.57
CA PHE A 317 1.56 0.36 20.12
C PHE A 317 0.28 0.33 20.95
N SER A 318 -0.38 -0.82 20.97
CA SER A 318 -1.48 -1.13 21.87
C SER A 318 -1.20 -2.45 22.58
N ASP A 319 -1.52 -2.51 23.87
CA ASP A 319 -1.43 -3.72 24.70
C ASP A 319 -2.82 -4.29 25.07
N ASP A 320 -3.90 -3.71 24.51
CA ASP A 320 -5.30 -3.97 24.89
C ASP A 320 -6.21 -4.18 23.67
N SER A 321 -5.68 -4.82 22.64
CA SER A 321 -6.40 -5.13 21.38
C SER A 321 -6.92 -3.88 20.66
N GLY A 322 -6.20 -2.77 20.77
CA GLY A 322 -6.49 -1.52 20.08
C GLY A 322 -7.48 -0.60 20.80
N ALA A 323 -7.87 -0.90 22.04
CA ALA A 323 -8.74 -0.01 22.81
C ALA A 323 -8.03 1.31 23.17
N THR A 324 -6.73 1.24 23.47
CA THR A 324 -5.86 2.39 23.69
C THR A 324 -4.53 2.24 22.96
N TRP A 325 -3.87 3.36 22.71
CA TRP A 325 -2.61 3.44 21.97
C TRP A 325 -1.60 4.31 22.72
N SER A 326 -0.32 3.94 22.62
CA SER A 326 0.78 4.81 23.03
C SER A 326 0.79 6.11 22.23
N GLN A 327 1.46 7.16 22.72
CA GLN A 327 1.69 8.36 21.91
C GLN A 327 2.50 7.97 20.65
N PRO A 328 2.03 8.32 19.44
CA PRO A 328 2.77 8.03 18.21
C PRO A 328 4.13 8.75 18.21
N ARG A 329 5.17 8.06 17.74
CA ARG A 329 6.53 8.59 17.66
C ARG A 329 7.11 8.47 16.25
N PRO A 330 7.91 9.44 15.79
CA PRO A 330 8.68 9.29 14.56
C PRO A 330 9.64 8.09 14.65
N MET A 331 9.66 7.27 13.60
CA MET A 331 10.65 6.20 13.44
C MET A 331 12.01 6.80 13.08
N GLN A 332 13.08 6.20 13.61
CA GLN A 332 14.45 6.63 13.29
C GLN A 332 14.88 6.12 11.90
N GLN A 333 14.56 4.86 11.61
CA GLN A 333 14.98 4.13 10.41
C GLN A 333 14.08 4.44 9.21
N ALA A 334 12.77 4.21 9.36
CA ALA A 334 11.86 4.16 8.21
C ALA A 334 11.27 5.54 7.85
N ARG A 335 11.29 5.86 6.55
CA ARG A 335 10.89 7.16 5.99
C ARG A 335 10.14 6.98 4.68
N GLY A 336 9.25 7.93 4.37
CA GLY A 336 8.54 7.95 3.09
C GLY A 336 7.05 7.65 3.27
N CYS A 337 6.50 6.77 2.45
CA CYS A 337 5.06 6.53 2.36
C CYS A 337 4.68 5.05 2.35
N PHE A 338 3.37 4.83 2.53
CA PHE A 338 2.67 3.55 2.38
C PHE A 338 3.31 2.36 3.11
N PRO A 339 3.43 2.43 4.45
CA PRO A 339 3.98 1.33 5.24
C PRO A 339 3.07 0.10 5.17
N ARG A 340 3.66 -1.08 4.98
CA ARG A 340 2.96 -2.37 5.04
C ARG A 340 3.75 -3.37 5.84
N MET A 341 3.07 -4.09 6.73
CA MET A 341 3.72 -5.07 7.61
C MET A 341 3.20 -6.48 7.40
N ALA A 342 4.09 -7.44 7.58
CA ALA A 342 3.78 -8.86 7.68
C ALA A 342 4.51 -9.45 8.89
N PHE A 343 3.79 -10.24 9.69
CA PHE A 343 4.34 -10.93 10.86
C PHE A 343 4.24 -12.45 10.64
N ASP A 344 5.36 -13.15 10.77
CA ASP A 344 5.41 -14.62 10.61
C ASP A 344 5.27 -15.39 11.94
N GLY A 345 5.05 -14.67 13.05
CA GLY A 345 5.02 -15.20 14.42
C GLY A 345 6.31 -14.96 15.22
N LYS A 346 7.41 -14.56 14.58
CA LYS A 346 8.71 -14.29 15.21
C LYS A 346 9.37 -13.00 14.70
N VAL A 347 9.30 -12.77 13.40
CA VAL A 347 9.88 -11.63 12.69
C VAL A 347 8.76 -10.79 12.12
N LEU A 348 8.79 -9.51 12.45
CA LEU A 348 7.94 -8.48 11.84
C LEU A 348 8.73 -7.83 10.71
N ALA A 349 8.22 -7.90 9.50
CA ALA A 349 8.75 -7.22 8.32
C ALA A 349 7.92 -5.98 8.03
N LEU A 350 8.58 -4.88 7.66
CA LEU A 350 7.96 -3.61 7.27
C LEU A 350 8.51 -3.18 5.91
N THR A 351 7.65 -3.06 4.91
CA THR A 351 7.97 -2.45 3.62
C THR A 351 7.43 -1.03 3.55
N TYR A 352 8.12 -0.17 2.82
CA TYR A 352 7.78 1.23 2.58
C TYR A 352 8.58 1.75 1.39
N GLY A 353 8.22 2.90 0.84
CA GLY A 353 8.98 3.50 -0.25
C GLY A 353 8.94 5.02 -0.26
N GLY A 354 9.56 5.62 -1.28
CA GLY A 354 9.65 7.08 -1.39
C GLY A 354 10.64 7.69 -0.39
N LEU A 355 11.85 7.11 -0.32
CA LEU A 355 12.92 7.54 0.58
C LEU A 355 13.33 9.00 0.40
N ALA A 356 13.22 9.54 -0.81
CA ALA A 356 13.60 10.91 -1.17
C ALA A 356 12.75 11.40 -2.35
N TYR A 357 12.81 12.69 -2.68
CA TYR A 357 12.17 13.26 -3.87
C TYR A 357 13.17 13.54 -5.00
N PRO A 358 12.83 13.27 -6.28
CA PRO A 358 11.66 12.55 -6.77
C PRO A 358 11.56 11.14 -6.18
N ARG A 359 10.32 10.64 -5.98
CA ARG A 359 10.06 9.44 -5.17
C ARG A 359 10.92 8.27 -5.63
N TRP A 360 11.81 7.85 -4.75
CA TRP A 360 12.86 6.88 -5.03
C TRP A 360 12.95 5.83 -3.94
N GLY A 361 13.21 4.58 -4.35
CA GLY A 361 13.54 3.48 -3.45
C GLY A 361 12.32 2.84 -2.82
N ASN A 362 12.29 1.51 -2.84
CA ASN A 362 11.43 0.69 -1.99
C ASN A 362 12.30 -0.14 -1.04
N CYS A 363 11.94 -0.12 0.23
CA CYS A 363 12.76 -0.61 1.32
C CYS A 363 12.03 -1.62 2.16
N ILE A 364 12.83 -2.44 2.85
CA ILE A 364 12.38 -3.32 3.90
C ILE A 364 13.24 -3.15 5.16
N ALA A 365 12.59 -3.23 6.32
CA ALA A 365 13.23 -3.34 7.63
C ALA A 365 12.57 -4.46 8.44
N PHE A 366 13.29 -4.99 9.42
CA PHE A 366 12.82 -6.09 10.26
C PHE A 366 12.90 -5.76 11.74
N SER A 367 11.97 -6.32 12.50
CA SER A 367 11.97 -6.32 13.95
C SER A 367 11.79 -7.74 14.49
N THR A 368 12.43 -8.01 15.63
CA THR A 368 12.31 -9.30 16.37
C THR A 368 11.80 -9.11 17.80
N ASP A 369 11.42 -7.89 18.16
CA ASP A 369 10.98 -7.49 19.49
C ASP A 369 9.61 -6.78 19.45
N GLY A 370 8.80 -7.09 18.44
CA GLY A 370 7.45 -6.56 18.30
C GLY A 370 7.38 -5.11 17.81
N GLY A 371 8.37 -4.67 17.04
CA GLY A 371 8.42 -3.33 16.46
C GLY A 371 9.09 -2.28 17.35
N ILE A 372 9.67 -2.67 18.49
CA ILE A 372 10.37 -1.74 19.40
C ILE A 372 11.67 -1.27 18.76
N THR A 373 12.45 -2.19 18.19
CA THR A 373 13.65 -1.88 17.43
C THR A 373 13.58 -2.45 16.02
N TRP A 374 14.24 -1.77 15.09
CA TRP A 374 14.26 -2.10 13.67
C TRP A 374 15.69 -2.17 13.16
N THR A 375 15.95 -3.09 12.24
CA THR A 375 17.22 -3.13 11.50
C THR A 375 17.42 -1.87 10.67
N GLU A 376 18.66 -1.62 10.25
CA GLU A 376 18.91 -0.70 9.13
C GLU A 376 18.13 -1.16 7.90
N GLU A 377 17.71 -0.18 7.10
CA GLU A 377 16.92 -0.41 5.90
C GLU A 377 17.72 -1.13 4.80
N ILE A 378 17.00 -1.95 4.02
CA ILE A 378 17.51 -2.57 2.81
C ILE A 378 16.67 -2.05 1.65
N ASN A 379 17.28 -1.22 0.80
CA ASN A 379 16.65 -0.75 -0.43
C ASN A 379 16.72 -1.85 -1.49
N PHE A 380 15.63 -2.61 -1.63
CA PHE A 380 15.56 -3.74 -2.55
C PHE A 380 15.17 -3.34 -3.98
N ALA A 381 14.64 -2.14 -4.17
CA ALA A 381 14.32 -1.58 -5.48
C ALA A 381 14.74 -0.10 -5.55
N PRO A 382 16.03 0.20 -5.82
CA PRO A 382 16.58 1.55 -5.87
C PRO A 382 16.24 2.27 -7.19
N LEU A 383 14.94 2.37 -7.48
CA LEU A 383 14.38 2.91 -8.73
C LEU A 383 13.27 3.93 -8.44
N PHE A 384 12.79 4.62 -9.49
CA PHE A 384 11.62 5.50 -9.38
C PHE A 384 10.37 4.69 -9.08
N THR A 385 9.61 5.15 -8.10
CA THR A 385 8.45 4.45 -7.56
C THR A 385 7.44 5.46 -7.05
N THR A 386 6.17 5.06 -6.92
CA THR A 386 5.22 5.85 -6.12
C THR A 386 5.51 5.71 -4.63
N GLY A 387 6.31 4.71 -4.24
CA GLY A 387 6.59 4.31 -2.87
C GLY A 387 5.56 3.33 -2.30
N TYR A 388 4.56 2.93 -3.09
CA TYR A 388 3.56 1.95 -2.67
C TYR A 388 4.13 0.55 -2.79
N THR A 389 4.14 -0.13 -1.65
CA THR A 389 4.57 -1.52 -1.51
C THR A 389 3.45 -2.32 -0.85
N ASP A 390 3.53 -3.64 -0.90
CA ASP A 390 2.78 -4.52 0.00
C ASP A 390 3.59 -5.76 0.33
N ILE A 391 3.30 -6.41 1.45
CA ILE A 391 4.06 -7.57 1.92
C ILE A 391 3.15 -8.58 2.61
N ILE A 392 3.41 -9.86 2.36
CA ILE A 392 2.76 -10.96 3.07
C ILE A 392 3.79 -11.96 3.57
N ALA A 393 3.49 -12.60 4.69
CA ALA A 393 4.22 -13.78 5.15
C ALA A 393 3.73 -15.01 4.39
N LEU A 394 4.66 -15.75 3.79
CA LEU A 394 4.40 -17.04 3.14
C LEU A 394 4.58 -18.20 4.12
N GLY A 395 5.46 -18.03 5.09
CA GLY A 395 5.74 -18.95 6.20
C GLY A 395 6.85 -18.39 7.10
N PRO A 396 7.35 -19.18 8.06
CA PRO A 396 8.43 -18.75 8.96
C PRO A 396 9.67 -18.30 8.17
N GLY A 397 10.07 -17.05 8.39
CA GLY A 397 11.20 -16.40 7.75
C GLY A 397 11.03 -16.15 6.25
N LYS A 398 9.83 -16.32 5.68
CA LYS A 398 9.60 -16.21 4.23
C LYS A 398 8.53 -15.18 3.91
N PHE A 399 8.89 -14.19 3.12
CA PHE A 399 8.02 -13.09 2.74
C PHE A 399 8.03 -12.86 1.24
N LEU A 400 6.89 -12.39 0.72
CA LEU A 400 6.76 -11.86 -0.63
C LEU A 400 6.40 -10.39 -0.51
N ALA A 401 7.24 -9.52 -1.07
CA ALA A 401 6.95 -8.10 -1.19
C ALA A 401 6.64 -7.74 -2.65
N VAL A 402 5.69 -6.85 -2.86
CA VAL A 402 5.35 -6.25 -4.15
C VAL A 402 5.54 -4.75 -4.10
N PHE A 403 5.81 -4.14 -5.24
CA PHE A 403 6.11 -2.72 -5.36
C PHE A 403 5.83 -2.25 -6.78
N ASP A 404 5.72 -0.94 -6.98
CA ASP A 404 5.68 -0.36 -8.33
C ASP A 404 6.97 0.37 -8.72
N ASN A 405 7.12 0.51 -10.03
CA ASN A 405 8.12 1.34 -10.68
C ASN A 405 7.41 2.28 -11.66
N THR A 406 7.79 3.56 -11.62
CA THR A 406 7.01 4.61 -12.27
C THR A 406 7.86 5.79 -12.83
N PRO A 407 8.80 5.54 -13.78
CA PRO A 407 9.54 6.57 -14.49
C PRO A 407 8.79 7.06 -15.76
N PRO A 408 8.96 8.32 -16.21
CA PRO A 408 9.62 9.46 -15.55
C PRO A 408 8.70 10.23 -14.58
N GLN A 409 9.29 11.11 -13.78
CA GLN A 409 8.57 12.13 -12.99
C GLN A 409 8.54 13.48 -13.74
N PRO A 410 7.38 14.18 -13.79
CA PRO A 410 6.05 13.81 -13.27
C PRO A 410 5.40 12.67 -14.06
N TRP A 411 4.44 11.96 -13.44
CA TRP A 411 3.77 10.73 -13.93
C TRP A 411 2.97 10.93 -15.23
N THR A 412 3.63 11.20 -16.35
CA THR A 412 2.95 11.57 -17.61
C THR A 412 2.95 10.44 -18.64
N ASN A 413 3.83 9.43 -18.50
CA ASN A 413 3.84 8.28 -19.39
C ASN A 413 3.70 6.95 -18.65
N HIS A 414 2.46 6.46 -18.63
CA HIS A 414 2.05 5.29 -17.88
C HIS A 414 2.45 3.94 -18.53
N ALA A 415 2.93 3.92 -19.78
CA ALA A 415 3.40 2.69 -20.44
C ALA A 415 4.73 2.18 -19.87
N ALA A 416 5.50 3.06 -19.22
CA ALA A 416 6.74 2.71 -18.55
C ALA A 416 6.53 2.16 -17.12
N HIS A 417 5.29 2.22 -16.61
CA HIS A 417 4.96 1.73 -15.28
C HIS A 417 4.93 0.21 -15.24
N TRP A 418 5.33 -0.36 -14.11
CA TRP A 418 5.16 -1.79 -13.86
C TRP A 418 5.09 -2.10 -12.38
N VAL A 419 4.45 -3.22 -12.07
CA VAL A 419 4.42 -3.82 -10.73
C VAL A 419 5.38 -4.99 -10.71
N GLY A 420 6.19 -5.07 -9.67
CA GLY A 420 7.11 -6.17 -9.43
C GLY A 420 6.91 -6.86 -8.10
N ALA A 421 7.66 -7.93 -7.93
CA ALA A 421 7.77 -8.69 -6.69
C ALA A 421 9.22 -9.04 -6.37
N VAL A 422 9.48 -9.25 -5.09
CA VAL A 422 10.73 -9.78 -4.55
C VAL A 422 10.43 -10.79 -3.45
N ASP A 423 11.12 -11.93 -3.50
CA ASP A 423 11.09 -12.93 -2.43
C ASP A 423 12.17 -12.61 -1.40
N ILE A 424 11.82 -12.76 -0.13
CA ILE A 424 12.68 -12.36 0.97
C ILE A 424 12.70 -13.49 1.99
N GLU A 425 13.91 -13.93 2.37
CA GLU A 425 14.12 -14.93 3.40
C GLU A 425 14.95 -14.38 4.55
N VAL A 426 14.57 -14.74 5.78
CA VAL A 426 15.21 -14.31 7.03
C VAL A 426 15.47 -15.54 7.89
N THR A 427 16.71 -15.72 8.32
CA THR A 427 17.13 -16.81 9.22
C THR A 427 17.78 -16.31 10.50
#